data_AF-A0A0D2HRU9-F1
#
_entry.id   AF-A0A0D2HRU9-F1
#
_cell.length_a   1.000
_cell.length_b   1.000
_cell.length_c   1.000
_cell.angle_alpha   90.00
_cell.angle_beta   90.00
_cell.angle_gamma   90.00
#
_symmetry.space_group_name_H-M   'P 1'
#
loop_
_entity.id
_entity.type
_entity.pdbx_description
1 polymer ?
#
loop_
_entity_poly.entity_id
_entity_poly.type
_entity_poly.pdbx_seq_one_letter_code
_entity_poly.pdbx_strand_id
1 'polypeptide(L)'
;MDTSDSRRLLEELAKQGEEANTTRAAETLGLDRSQAEDLTVALMGEGLLEMVSLSGKVRLTESGRQLLGGQSGLGPEDGLESLVADLASWRAGDMDPVSLHDYTQDLNCLKAQAKRSEPLLPVVTACLKAIQDALSKNPDSTATELSRRIGDFLNTQP
;
A
#
# COMPACT_ATOMS: atom_id res chain seq x y z
N MET A 1 -21.26 -16.57 1.37
CA MET A 1 -20.83 -15.37 2.12
C MET A 1 -20.66 -14.26 1.11
N ASP A 2 -21.28 -13.11 1.29
CA ASP A 2 -21.17 -12.02 0.32
C ASP A 2 -19.83 -11.31 0.54
N THR A 3 -18.85 -11.64 -0.32
CA THR A 3 -17.50 -11.05 -0.32
C THR A 3 -17.52 -9.51 -0.39
N SER A 4 -18.62 -8.90 -0.86
CA SER A 4 -18.80 -7.45 -0.89
C SER A 4 -18.94 -6.86 0.51
N ASP A 5 -19.71 -7.49 1.40
CA ASP A 5 -20.01 -6.95 2.73
C ASP A 5 -18.84 -7.14 3.70
N SER A 6 -18.11 -8.26 3.61
CA SER A 6 -16.86 -8.46 4.38
C SER A 6 -15.82 -7.40 4.08
N ARG A 7 -15.64 -7.05 2.79
CA ARG A 7 -14.69 -6.02 2.38
C ARG A 7 -15.12 -4.63 2.85
N ARG A 8 -16.41 -4.29 2.69
CA ARG A 8 -16.95 -2.99 3.14
C ARG A 8 -16.82 -2.83 4.66
N LEU A 9 -17.02 -3.89 5.43
CA LEU A 9 -16.84 -3.88 6.88
C LEU A 9 -15.38 -3.61 7.26
N LEU A 10 -14.43 -4.28 6.62
CA LEU A 10 -13.00 -4.01 6.82
C LEU A 10 -12.64 -2.56 6.49
N GLU A 11 -13.13 -2.02 5.36
CA GLU A 11 -12.85 -0.63 4.94
C GLU A 11 -13.36 0.38 5.97
N GLU A 12 -14.52 0.11 6.57
CA GLU A 12 -15.09 0.97 7.59
C GLU A 12 -14.36 0.87 8.93
N LEU A 13 -13.87 -0.32 9.30
CA LEU A 13 -13.03 -0.50 10.47
C LEU A 13 -11.69 0.24 10.32
N ALA A 14 -11.07 0.20 9.14
CA ALA A 14 -9.82 0.89 8.88
C ALA A 14 -9.91 2.42 9.05
N LYS A 15 -11.06 3.03 8.73
CA LYS A 15 -11.30 4.47 8.94
C LYS A 15 -11.33 4.89 10.41
N GLN A 16 -11.59 3.94 11.32
CA GLN A 16 -11.71 4.22 12.75
C GLN A 16 -10.35 4.20 13.50
N GLY A 17 -9.25 3.84 12.82
CA GLY A 17 -7.90 3.83 13.37
C GLY A 17 -7.47 2.48 13.97
N GLU A 18 -6.47 2.50 14.84
CA GLU A 18 -5.79 1.32 15.42
C GLU A 18 -6.70 0.38 16.22
N GLU A 19 -7.80 0.89 16.76
CA GLU A 19 -8.82 0.09 17.44
C GLU A 19 -10.20 0.53 16.95
N ALA A 20 -10.91 -0.38 16.30
CA ALA A 20 -12.19 -0.09 15.69
C ALA A 20 -13.33 -0.80 16.43
N ASN A 21 -14.48 -0.14 16.51
CA ASN A 21 -15.68 -0.73 17.11
C ASN A 21 -16.52 -1.37 16.00
N THR A 22 -16.68 -2.68 16.09
CA THR A 22 -17.41 -3.49 15.09
C THR A 22 -18.88 -3.10 14.98
N THR A 23 -19.52 -2.79 16.10
CA THR A 23 -20.92 -2.32 16.13
C THR A 23 -21.07 -0.99 15.40
N ARG A 24 -20.18 -0.03 15.66
CA ARG A 24 -20.20 1.28 15.00
C ARG A 24 -19.93 1.17 13.48
N ALA A 25 -19.01 0.29 13.08
CA ALA A 25 -18.74 0.03 11.67
C ALA A 25 -19.96 -0.60 10.97
N ALA A 26 -20.60 -1.57 11.61
CA ALA A 26 -21.80 -2.23 11.10
C ALA A 26 -23.00 -1.28 10.96
N GLU A 27 -23.24 -0.43 11.96
CA GLU A 27 -24.28 0.61 11.92
C GLU A 27 -24.10 1.55 10.72
N THR A 28 -22.85 1.94 10.44
CA THR A 28 -22.50 2.79 9.29
C THR A 28 -22.83 2.12 7.95
N LEU A 29 -22.78 0.79 7.90
CA LEU A 29 -23.08 0.00 6.71
C LEU A 29 -24.54 -0.46 6.64
N GLY A 30 -25.36 -0.15 7.65
CA GLY A 30 -26.75 -0.61 7.74
C GLY A 30 -26.88 -2.11 7.97
N LEU A 31 -25.83 -2.75 8.51
CA LEU A 31 -25.84 -4.17 8.84
C LEU A 31 -26.55 -4.40 10.17
N ASP A 32 -27.32 -5.47 10.26
CA ASP A 32 -27.89 -5.88 11.54
C ASP A 32 -26.81 -6.49 12.45
N ARG A 33 -27.14 -6.61 13.74
CA ARG A 33 -26.21 -7.09 14.75
C ARG A 33 -25.72 -8.52 14.49
N SER A 34 -26.62 -9.40 14.04
CA SER A 34 -26.27 -10.81 13.77
C SER A 34 -25.32 -10.88 12.58
N GLN A 35 -25.60 -10.14 11.51
CA GLN A 35 -24.75 -10.05 10.32
C GLN A 35 -23.37 -9.49 10.66
N ALA A 36 -23.30 -8.45 11.49
CA ALA A 36 -22.06 -7.85 11.94
C ALA A 36 -21.20 -8.83 12.75
N GLU A 37 -21.82 -9.57 13.67
CA GLU A 37 -21.14 -10.58 14.49
C GLU A 37 -20.63 -11.73 13.61
N ASP A 38 -21.45 -12.25 12.69
CA ASP A 38 -21.06 -13.33 11.76
C ASP A 38 -19.90 -12.92 10.84
N LEU A 39 -19.96 -11.70 10.28
CA LEU A 39 -18.89 -11.16 9.42
C LEU A 39 -17.61 -10.94 10.22
N THR A 40 -17.71 -10.40 11.44
CA THR A 40 -16.54 -10.17 12.31
C THR A 40 -15.86 -11.49 12.66
N VAL A 41 -16.63 -12.52 13.06
CA VAL A 41 -16.10 -13.84 13.42
C VAL A 41 -15.44 -14.50 12.21
N ALA A 42 -16.04 -14.40 11.02
CA ALA A 42 -15.44 -14.95 9.81
C ALA A 42 -14.13 -14.23 9.43
N LEU A 43 -14.10 -12.89 9.46
CA LEU A 43 -12.89 -12.10 9.21
C LEU A 43 -11.78 -12.41 10.23
N MET A 44 -12.13 -12.68 11.48
CA MET A 44 -11.18 -13.19 12.48
C MET A 44 -10.70 -14.61 12.16
N GLY A 45 -11.60 -15.49 11.71
CA GLY A 45 -11.27 -16.85 11.27
C GLY A 45 -10.34 -16.90 10.05
N GLU A 46 -10.44 -15.89 9.19
CA GLU A 46 -9.53 -15.66 8.05
C GLU A 46 -8.23 -14.96 8.46
N GLY A 47 -8.08 -14.59 9.73
CA GLY A 47 -6.88 -13.93 10.25
C GLY A 47 -6.73 -12.47 9.82
N LEU A 48 -7.81 -11.81 9.38
CA LEU A 48 -7.82 -10.42 8.91
C LEU A 48 -8.11 -9.42 10.04
N LEU A 49 -8.71 -9.89 11.12
CA LEU A 49 -8.99 -9.13 12.33
C LEU A 49 -8.47 -9.86 13.57
N GLU A 50 -8.03 -9.09 14.56
CA GLU A 50 -7.75 -9.57 15.90
C GLU A 50 -8.66 -8.88 16.91
N MET A 51 -9.11 -9.63 17.93
CA MET A 51 -9.91 -9.07 19.02
C MET A 51 -9.02 -8.36 20.02
N VAL A 52 -9.33 -7.09 20.29
CA VAL A 52 -8.60 -6.25 21.26
C VAL A 52 -9.32 -6.22 22.60
N SER A 53 -10.65 -6.31 22.60
CA SER A 53 -11.43 -6.34 23.85
C SER A 53 -12.69 -7.19 23.75
N LEU A 54 -13.16 -7.66 24.91
CA LEU A 54 -14.45 -8.33 25.06
C LEU A 54 -15.66 -7.42 24.80
N SER A 55 -15.44 -6.10 24.68
CA SER A 55 -16.48 -5.12 24.34
C SER A 55 -16.67 -4.95 22.83
N GLY A 56 -16.08 -5.82 22.00
CA GLY A 56 -16.27 -5.83 20.55
C GLY A 56 -15.32 -4.90 19.79
N LYS A 57 -14.22 -4.47 20.42
CA LYS A 57 -13.14 -3.77 19.70
C LYS A 57 -12.27 -4.79 18.98
N VAL A 58 -11.95 -4.46 17.74
CA VAL A 58 -11.06 -5.24 16.89
C VAL A 58 -9.98 -4.33 16.32
N ARG A 59 -8.87 -4.94 15.93
CA ARG A 59 -7.83 -4.31 15.12
C ARG A 59 -7.66 -5.11 13.85
N LEU A 60 -7.31 -4.42 12.76
CA LEU A 60 -6.90 -5.09 11.54
C LEU A 60 -5.54 -5.75 11.74
N THR A 61 -5.42 -7.01 11.34
CA THR A 61 -4.11 -7.65 11.24
C THR A 61 -3.34 -7.09 10.04
N GLU A 62 -2.08 -7.50 9.91
CA GLU A 62 -1.30 -7.18 8.73
C GLU A 62 -1.98 -7.67 7.44
N SER A 63 -2.47 -8.92 7.44
CA SER A 63 -3.23 -9.48 6.32
C SER A 63 -4.55 -8.73 6.06
N GLY A 64 -5.23 -8.26 7.11
CA GLY A 64 -6.43 -7.43 6.97
C GLY A 64 -6.16 -6.09 6.30
N ARG A 65 -5.05 -5.42 6.66
CA ARG A 65 -4.59 -4.19 6.01
C ARG A 65 -4.22 -4.43 4.55
N GLN A 66 -3.53 -5.53 4.25
CA GLN A 66 -3.16 -5.92 2.89
C GLN A 66 -4.38 -6.22 2.01
N LEU A 67 -5.45 -6.79 2.56
CA LEU A 67 -6.66 -7.06 1.78
C LEU A 67 -7.42 -5.77 1.38
N LEU A 68 -7.40 -4.77 2.26
CA LEU A 68 -8.00 -3.45 1.99
C LEU A 68 -7.17 -2.64 1.03
N GLY A 69 -5.86 -2.71 1.20
CA GLY A 69 -4.89 -2.25 0.24
C GLY A 69 -4.76 -3.22 -0.93
N GLY A 70 -5.59 -3.04 -1.96
CA GLY A 70 -5.09 -3.19 -3.33
C GLY A 70 -3.96 -2.17 -3.67
N GLN A 71 -3.30 -1.63 -2.64
CA GLN A 71 -2.23 -0.66 -2.61
C GLN A 71 -1.20 -1.25 -1.64
N SER A 72 -0.02 -1.50 -2.18
CA SER A 72 1.22 -1.89 -1.51
C SER A 72 1.33 -1.30 -0.10
N GLY A 73 0.86 -2.06 0.88
CA GLY A 73 1.30 -1.94 2.25
C GLY A 73 2.67 -2.60 2.30
N LEU A 74 3.70 -1.76 2.41
CA LEU A 74 5.10 -2.12 2.51
C LEU A 74 5.33 -3.11 3.67
N GLY A 75 5.08 -4.39 3.39
CA GLY A 75 5.71 -5.45 4.13
C GLY A 75 7.20 -5.48 3.80
N PRO A 76 8.04 -6.14 4.61
CA PRO A 76 9.44 -6.41 4.28
C PRO A 76 9.64 -7.20 2.96
N GLU A 77 8.54 -7.58 2.29
CA GLU A 77 8.48 -8.26 0.99
C GLU A 77 8.25 -7.31 -0.19
N ASP A 78 7.91 -6.03 0.04
CA ASP A 78 7.91 -4.98 -0.99
C ASP A 78 9.34 -4.42 -1.19
N GLY A 79 10.24 -5.30 -1.62
CA GLY A 79 11.61 -4.95 -1.95
C GLY A 79 11.70 -4.01 -3.16
N LEU A 80 12.93 -3.61 -3.49
CA LEU A 80 13.25 -2.75 -4.63
C LEU A 80 12.58 -3.21 -5.94
N GLU A 81 12.39 -4.51 -6.15
CA GLU A 81 11.75 -5.08 -7.34
C GLU A 81 10.28 -4.68 -7.49
N SER A 82 9.51 -4.70 -6.39
CA SER A 82 8.09 -4.28 -6.37
C SER A 82 7.96 -2.80 -6.75
N LEU A 83 8.76 -1.94 -6.09
CA LEU A 83 8.81 -0.50 -6.40
C LEU A 83 9.19 -0.22 -7.86
N VAL A 84 10.14 -0.97 -8.41
CA VAL A 84 10.56 -0.85 -9.82
C VAL A 84 9.44 -1.26 -10.79
N ALA A 85 8.67 -2.30 -10.46
CA ALA A 85 7.54 -2.72 -11.28
C ALA A 85 6.47 -1.64 -11.35
N ASP A 86 6.15 -1.02 -10.21
CA ASP A 86 5.15 0.04 -10.15
C ASP A 86 5.61 1.32 -10.86
N LEU A 87 6.87 1.71 -10.70
CA LEU A 87 7.48 2.80 -11.48
C LEU A 87 7.42 2.51 -12.98
N ALA A 88 7.72 1.28 -13.40
CA ALA A 88 7.64 0.90 -14.82
C ALA A 88 6.20 0.90 -15.38
N SER A 89 5.20 0.76 -14.51
CA SER A 89 3.77 0.80 -14.90
C SER A 89 3.23 2.22 -15.00
N TRP A 90 3.88 3.18 -14.34
CA TRP A 90 3.50 4.58 -14.41
C TRP A 90 3.68 5.12 -15.82
N ARG A 91 2.63 5.74 -16.34
CA ARG A 91 2.67 6.37 -17.65
C ARG A 91 3.04 7.83 -17.46
N ALA A 92 4.27 8.16 -17.85
CA ALA A 92 4.76 9.51 -17.99
C ALA A 92 4.02 10.21 -19.15
N GLY A 93 2.75 10.57 -18.93
CA GLY A 93 1.85 11.07 -19.97
C GLY A 93 2.38 12.35 -20.62
N ASP A 94 2.48 13.42 -19.85
CA ASP A 94 2.83 14.77 -20.32
C ASP A 94 4.31 15.14 -20.11
N MET A 95 5.16 14.15 -19.81
CA MET A 95 6.56 14.40 -19.55
C MET A 95 7.29 14.84 -20.84
N ASP A 96 8.09 15.91 -20.75
CA ASP A 96 8.87 16.36 -21.90
C ASP A 96 9.91 15.28 -22.32
N PRO A 97 10.35 15.25 -23.59
CA PRO A 97 11.22 14.19 -24.09
C PRO A 97 12.55 14.05 -23.36
N VAL A 98 13.09 15.12 -22.79
CA VAL A 98 14.36 15.08 -22.05
C VAL A 98 14.12 14.44 -20.68
N SER A 99 13.12 14.91 -19.93
CA SER A 99 12.74 14.32 -18.65
C SER A 99 12.34 12.85 -18.80
N LEU A 100 11.66 12.49 -19.89
CA LEU A 100 11.28 11.10 -20.19
C LEU A 100 12.50 10.22 -20.46
N HIS A 101 13.50 10.75 -21.17
CA HIS A 101 14.77 10.07 -21.39
C HIS A 101 15.47 9.79 -20.07
N ASP A 102 15.64 10.83 -19.24
CA ASP A 102 16.32 10.75 -17.94
C ASP A 102 15.60 9.77 -17.01
N TYR A 103 14.27 9.90 -16.88
CA TYR A 103 13.43 8.96 -16.12
C TYR A 103 13.62 7.52 -16.57
N THR A 104 13.67 7.28 -17.88
CA THR A 104 13.87 5.94 -18.45
C THR A 104 15.26 5.39 -18.13
N GLN A 105 16.30 6.23 -18.15
CA GLN A 105 17.65 5.83 -17.76
C GLN A 105 17.72 5.44 -16.28
N ASP A 106 17.15 6.27 -15.40
CA ASP A 106 17.12 6.00 -13.97
C ASP A 106 16.29 4.75 -13.64
N LEU A 107 15.17 4.54 -14.33
CA LEU A 107 14.37 3.34 -14.18
C LEU A 107 15.13 2.09 -14.66
N ASN A 108 15.90 2.18 -15.74
CA ASN A 108 16.76 1.08 -16.19
C ASN A 108 17.91 0.80 -15.21
N CYS A 109 18.50 1.85 -14.61
CA CYS A 109 19.45 1.74 -13.51
C CYS A 109 18.84 0.92 -12.36
N LEU A 110 17.64 1.27 -11.89
CA LEU A 110 16.98 0.56 -10.80
C LEU A 110 16.63 -0.89 -11.16
N LYS A 111 16.14 -1.15 -12.37
CA LYS A 111 15.91 -2.52 -12.87
C LYS A 111 17.18 -3.37 -12.85
N ALA A 112 18.34 -2.78 -13.17
CA ALA A 112 19.61 -3.48 -13.09
C ALA A 112 20.02 -3.74 -11.64
N GLN A 113 19.81 -2.79 -10.73
CA GLN A 113 20.10 -2.96 -9.30
C GLN A 113 19.21 -4.01 -8.63
N ALA A 114 17.91 -4.03 -8.96
CA ALA A 114 16.94 -4.99 -8.42
C ALA A 114 17.30 -6.46 -8.72
N LYS A 115 18.01 -6.72 -9.83
CA LYS A 115 18.43 -8.07 -10.23
C LYS A 115 19.75 -8.53 -9.60
N ARG A 116 20.43 -7.65 -8.87
CA ARG A 116 21.70 -8.01 -8.20
C ARG A 116 21.38 -8.77 -6.92
N SER A 117 22.21 -9.76 -6.61
CA SER A 117 22.20 -10.40 -5.29
C SER A 117 22.51 -9.41 -4.16
N GLU A 118 23.27 -8.36 -4.49
CA GLU A 118 23.57 -7.24 -3.60
C GLU A 118 23.45 -5.92 -4.38
N PRO A 119 22.30 -5.22 -4.27
CA PRO A 119 22.10 -3.89 -4.83
C PRO A 119 23.05 -2.88 -4.20
N LEU A 120 23.58 -1.97 -5.02
CA LEU A 120 24.45 -0.90 -4.53
C LEU A 120 23.59 0.24 -3.99
N LEU A 121 23.44 0.31 -2.66
CA LEU A 121 22.58 1.31 -1.99
C LEU A 121 22.81 2.77 -2.44
N PRO A 122 24.05 3.26 -2.64
CA PRO A 122 24.26 4.63 -3.13
C PRO A 122 23.68 4.85 -4.52
N VAL A 123 23.76 3.84 -5.40
CA VAL A 123 23.22 3.90 -6.77
C VAL A 123 21.70 3.85 -6.74
N VAL A 124 21.13 2.94 -5.94
CA VAL A 124 19.67 2.85 -5.75
C VAL A 124 19.11 4.16 -5.22
N THR A 125 19.76 4.75 -4.22
CA THR A 125 19.35 6.04 -3.62
C THR A 125 19.39 7.17 -4.64
N ALA A 126 20.45 7.25 -5.45
CA ALA A 126 20.58 8.28 -6.47
C ALA A 126 19.50 8.16 -7.55
N CYS A 127 19.30 6.96 -8.10
CA CYS A 127 18.29 6.72 -9.14
C CYS A 127 16.86 6.94 -8.61
N LEU A 128 16.57 6.56 -7.35
CA LEU A 128 15.27 6.82 -6.71
C LEU A 128 15.00 8.31 -6.49
N LYS A 129 15.99 9.09 -6.05
CA LYS A 129 15.85 10.55 -5.88
C LYS A 129 15.60 11.26 -7.20
N ALA A 130 16.34 10.90 -8.25
CA ALA A 130 16.16 11.47 -9.58
C ALA A 130 14.75 11.18 -10.14
N ILE A 131 14.25 9.96 -9.94
CA ILE A 131 12.87 9.59 -10.28
C ILE A 131 11.85 10.37 -9.46
N GLN A 132 12.06 10.53 -8.14
CA GLN A 132 11.16 11.32 -7.29
C GLN A 132 11.09 12.78 -7.77
N ASP A 133 12.21 13.37 -8.18
CA ASP A 133 12.25 14.71 -8.77
C ASP A 133 11.46 14.76 -10.09
N ALA A 134 11.58 13.74 -10.95
CA ALA A 134 10.83 13.66 -12.21
C ALA A 134 9.31 13.51 -11.99
N LEU A 135 8.90 12.72 -11.00
CA LEU A 135 7.50 12.58 -10.58
C LEU A 135 6.94 13.90 -10.04
N SER A 136 7.73 14.64 -9.24
CA SER A 136 7.31 15.93 -8.66
C SER A 136 6.99 17.00 -9.71
N LYS A 137 7.68 16.93 -10.87
CA LYS A 137 7.45 17.83 -12.01
C LYS A 137 6.21 17.47 -12.82
N ASN A 138 5.65 16.28 -12.63
CA ASN A 138 4.50 15.76 -13.35
C ASN A 138 3.46 15.23 -12.35
N PRO A 139 2.86 16.12 -11.53
CA PRO A 139 2.03 15.70 -10.42
C PRO A 139 0.69 15.15 -10.89
N ASP A 140 0.48 13.87 -10.63
CA ASP A 140 -0.82 13.21 -10.65
C ASP A 140 -0.99 12.35 -9.38
N SER A 141 -2.18 11.77 -9.19
CA SER A 141 -2.47 10.92 -8.02
C SER A 141 -1.54 9.70 -7.89
N THR A 142 -1.15 9.11 -9.01
CA THR A 142 -0.23 7.97 -9.09
C THR A 142 1.21 8.42 -8.83
N ALA A 143 1.65 9.52 -9.44
CA ALA A 143 2.98 10.09 -9.24
C ALA A 143 3.21 10.52 -7.78
N THR A 144 2.18 11.05 -7.13
CA THR A 144 2.21 11.41 -5.69
C THR A 144 2.39 10.17 -4.82
N GLU A 145 1.62 9.12 -5.10
CA GLU A 145 1.71 7.85 -4.36
C GLU A 145 3.06 7.16 -4.56
N LEU A 146 3.57 7.11 -5.80
CA LEU A 146 4.91 6.60 -6.09
C LEU A 146 6.00 7.41 -5.40
N SER A 147 5.88 8.74 -5.38
CA SER A 147 6.82 9.62 -4.68
C SER A 147 6.83 9.36 -3.16
N ARG A 148 5.67 9.10 -2.56
CA ARG A 148 5.55 8.71 -1.15
C ARG A 148 6.25 7.38 -0.89
N ARG A 149 5.99 6.36 -1.72
CA ARG A 149 6.62 5.04 -1.59
C ARG A 149 8.13 5.07 -1.75
N ILE A 150 8.66 5.92 -2.64
CA ILE A 150 10.09 6.17 -2.73
C ILE A 150 10.62 6.73 -1.40
N GLY A 151 9.93 7.70 -0.81
CA GLY A 151 10.29 8.28 0.49
C GLY A 151 10.34 7.23 1.60
N ASP A 152 9.32 6.37 1.68
CA ASP A 152 9.25 5.30 2.66
C ASP A 152 10.37 4.27 2.46
N PHE A 153 10.67 3.89 1.21
CA PHE A 153 11.79 3.01 0.88
C PHE A 153 13.13 3.61 1.31
N LEU A 154 13.37 4.89 1.04
CA LEU A 154 14.62 5.56 1.41
C LEU A 154 14.79 5.71 2.93
N ASN A 155 13.70 5.85 3.68
CA ASN A 155 13.72 5.96 5.14
C ASN A 155 13.91 4.61 5.87
N THR A 156 13.71 3.49 5.15
CA THR A 156 13.87 2.13 5.69
C THR A 156 15.23 1.52 5.38
N GLN A 157 16.04 2.16 4.53
CA GLN A 157 17.43 1.73 4.31
C GLN A 157 18.32 2.22 5.48
N PRO A 158 19.17 1.34 6.05
CA PRO A 158 20.07 1.68 7.16
C PRO A 158 21.24 2.60 6.77
#